data_AF-A0A2W6DPM4-F1
#
_entry.id   AF-A0A2W6DPM4-F1
#
_cell.length_a   1.000
_cell.length_b   1.000
_cell.length_c   1.000
_cell.angle_alpha   90.00
_cell.angle_beta   90.00
_cell.angle_gamma   90.00
#
_symmetry.space_group_name_H-M   'P 1'
#
loop_
_entity.id
_entity.type
_entity.pdbx_description
1 polymer ?
#
loop_
_entity_poly.entity_id
_entity_poly.type
_entity_poly.pdbx_seq_one_letter_code
_entity_poly.pdbx_strand_id
1 'polypeptide(L)'
;MPMIDPQGADLSKVTASLVRDARSLLRRADKLASAVSAADDTTTTLAAAAARHAVEQLVHQLIRLQQGQQRRARDAIRRGG
;
A
#
# COMPACT_ATOMS: atom_id res chain seq x y z
N MET A 1 -28.12 -15.41 -11.82
CA MET A 1 -27.89 -14.52 -10.66
C MET A 1 -26.43 -14.63 -10.29
N PRO A 2 -25.59 -13.60 -10.54
CA PRO A 2 -24.18 -13.70 -10.16
C PRO A 2 -24.08 -13.62 -8.64
N MET A 3 -23.59 -14.69 -8.02
CA MET A 3 -23.21 -14.68 -6.61
C MET A 3 -22.07 -13.68 -6.46
N ILE A 4 -22.37 -12.51 -5.89
CA ILE A 4 -21.34 -11.61 -5.36
C ILE A 4 -20.68 -12.38 -4.22
N ASP A 5 -19.42 -12.78 -4.41
CA ASP A 5 -18.63 -13.37 -3.33
C ASP A 5 -18.42 -12.30 -2.25
N PRO A 6 -19.10 -12.41 -1.09
CA PRO A 6 -19.02 -11.41 -0.05
C PRO A 6 -17.62 -11.35 0.57
N GLN A 7 -16.85 -12.44 0.53
CA GLN A 7 -15.49 -12.50 1.08
C GLN A 7 -14.49 -11.79 0.16
N GLY A 8 -14.64 -11.91 -1.16
CA GLY A 8 -13.85 -11.15 -2.13
C GLY A 8 -14.07 -9.64 -2.07
N ALA A 9 -15.31 -9.20 -1.80
CA ALA A 9 -15.64 -7.79 -1.60
C ALA A 9 -15.02 -7.22 -0.31
N ASP A 10 -14.96 -8.01 0.76
CA ASP A 10 -14.39 -7.60 2.03
C ASP A 10 -12.86 -7.48 1.97
N LEU A 11 -12.19 -8.46 1.35
CA LEU A 11 -10.74 -8.42 1.09
C LEU A 11 -10.32 -7.23 0.22
N SER A 12 -11.15 -6.84 -0.76
CA SER A 12 -10.89 -5.67 -1.61
C SER A 12 -10.94 -4.37 -0.81
N LYS A 13 -11.93 -4.23 0.11
CA LYS A 13 -12.05 -3.09 1.01
C LYS A 13 -10.88 -3.02 1.99
N VAL A 14 -10.50 -4.16 2.59
CA VAL A 14 -9.33 -4.27 3.48
C VAL A 14 -8.06 -3.84 2.74
N THR A 15 -7.83 -4.37 1.53
CA THR A 15 -6.65 -4.02 0.72
C THR A 15 -6.64 -2.53 0.38
N ALA A 16 -7.78 -1.93 0.05
CA ALA A 16 -7.87 -0.49 -0.22
C ALA A 16 -7.55 0.36 1.02
N SER A 17 -8.00 -0.07 2.21
CA SER A 17 -7.64 0.58 3.48
C SER A 17 -6.13 0.49 3.72
N LEU A 18 -5.55 -0.71 3.56
CA LEU A 18 -4.11 -0.90 3.74
C LEU A 18 -3.29 -0.05 2.77
N VAL A 19 -3.71 0.11 1.51
CA VAL A 19 -3.06 1.04 0.57
C VAL A 19 -3.12 2.49 1.07
N ARG A 20 -4.26 2.92 1.61
CA ARG A 20 -4.43 4.27 2.17
C ARG A 20 -3.51 4.47 3.38
N ASP A 21 -3.46 3.49 4.28
CA ASP A 21 -2.66 3.55 5.50
C ASP A 21 -1.16 3.52 5.19
N ALA A 22 -0.72 2.66 4.26
CA ALA A 22 0.67 2.61 3.80
C ALA A 22 1.10 3.93 3.14
N ARG A 23 0.24 4.57 2.35
CA ARG A 23 0.51 5.92 1.80
C ARG A 23 0.61 6.98 2.90
N SER A 24 -0.21 6.86 3.95
CA SER A 24 -0.12 7.74 5.12
C SER A 24 1.20 7.56 5.86
N LEU A 25 1.63 6.31 6.02
CA LEU A 25 2.92 5.96 6.61
C LEU A 25 4.08 6.49 5.76
N LEU A 26 4.02 6.37 4.44
CA LEU A 26 5.06 6.91 3.55
C LEU A 26 5.23 8.42 3.73
N ARG A 27 4.12 9.18 3.77
CA ARG A 27 4.17 10.62 4.06
C ARG A 27 4.78 10.95 5.42
N ARG A 28 4.61 10.08 6.43
CA ARG A 28 5.25 10.24 7.75
C ARG A 28 6.74 9.93 7.68
N ALA A 29 7.13 8.90 6.92
CA ALA A 29 8.54 8.57 6.70
C ALA A 29 9.26 9.70 5.92
N ASP A 30 8.61 10.33 4.94
CA ASP A 30 9.15 11.49 4.23
C ASP A 30 9.40 12.67 5.17
N LYS A 31 8.43 12.95 6.07
CA LYS A 31 8.58 13.99 7.10
C LYS A 31 9.72 13.66 8.07
N LEU A 32 9.83 12.41 8.49
CA LEU A 32 10.92 11.95 9.37
C LEU A 32 12.28 12.13 8.68
N ALA A 33 12.41 11.69 7.43
CA ALA A 33 13.65 11.83 6.67
C ALA A 33 14.06 13.31 6.53
N SER A 34 13.10 14.21 6.27
CA SER A 34 13.35 15.65 6.22
C SER A 34 13.78 16.22 7.58
N ALA A 35 13.18 15.78 8.68
CA ALA A 35 13.53 16.26 10.02
C ALA A 35 14.90 15.77 10.47
N VAL A 36 15.22 14.52 10.17
CA VAL A 36 16.51 13.89 10.52
C VAL A 36 17.65 14.47 9.70
N SER A 37 17.43 14.80 8.43
CA SER A 37 18.44 15.46 7.59
C SER A 37 18.87 16.82 8.14
N ALA A 38 18.07 17.47 8.99
CA ALA A 38 18.42 18.74 9.63
C ALA A 38 19.20 18.56 10.95
N ALA A 39 19.36 17.33 11.44
CA ALA A 39 20.00 17.03 12.72
C ALA A 39 21.50 16.68 12.60
N ASP A 40 22.07 16.66 11.38
CA ASP A 40 23.47 16.33 11.08
C ASP A 40 23.99 14.99 11.66
N ASP A 41 23.09 14.07 12.03
CA ASP A 41 23.46 12.71 12.42
C ASP A 41 23.34 11.74 11.23
N THR A 42 24.50 11.28 10.75
CA THR A 42 24.61 10.33 9.65
C THR A 42 23.94 8.99 9.96
N THR A 43 24.03 8.49 11.21
CA THR A 43 23.47 7.18 11.58
C THR A 43 21.95 7.24 11.53
N THR A 44 21.36 8.27 12.15
CA THR A 44 19.91 8.47 12.13
C THR A 44 19.40 8.75 10.71
N THR A 45 20.16 9.48 9.88
CA THR A 45 19.80 9.74 8.48
C THR A 45 19.72 8.46 7.66
N LEU A 46 20.70 7.56 7.80
CA LEU A 46 20.69 6.26 7.12
C LEU A 46 19.54 5.38 7.60
N ALA A 47 19.25 5.36 8.90
CA ALA A 47 18.12 4.61 9.45
C ALA A 47 16.76 5.14 8.92
N ALA A 48 16.59 6.46 8.85
CA ALA A 48 15.40 7.09 8.30
C ALA A 48 15.22 6.78 6.80
N ALA A 49 16.32 6.79 6.03
CA ALA A 49 16.30 6.42 4.62
C ALA A 49 15.91 4.94 4.41
N ALA A 50 16.45 4.03 5.20
CA ALA A 50 16.10 2.61 5.16
C ALA A 50 14.62 2.37 5.51
N ALA A 51 14.12 3.05 6.55
CA ALA A 51 12.71 2.99 6.95
C ALA A 51 11.79 3.50 5.83
N ARG A 52 12.12 4.64 5.22
CA ARG A 52 11.39 5.17 4.07
C ARG A 52 11.37 4.16 2.92
N HIS A 53 12.51 3.59 2.56
CA HIS A 53 12.60 2.60 1.48
C HIS A 53 11.72 1.37 1.74
N ALA A 54 11.73 0.84 2.97
CA ALA A 54 10.88 -0.29 3.34
C ALA A 54 9.38 0.04 3.17
N VAL A 55 8.97 1.25 3.55
CA VAL A 55 7.58 1.70 3.39
C VAL A 55 7.20 1.90 1.91
N GLU A 56 8.11 2.42 1.09
CA GLU A 56 7.91 2.52 -0.37
C GLU A 56 7.64 1.14 -0.99
N GLN A 57 8.43 0.12 -0.61
CA GLN A 57 8.24 -1.25 -1.08
C GLN A 57 6.90 -1.84 -0.65
N LEU A 58 6.49 -1.58 0.60
CA LEU A 58 5.18 -2.01 1.10
C LEU A 58 4.04 -1.38 0.29
N VAL A 59 4.10 -0.08 0.00
CA VAL A 59 3.11 0.62 -0.82
C VAL A 59 3.02 -0.02 -2.21
N HIS A 60 4.16 -0.29 -2.85
CA HIS A 60 4.19 -0.93 -4.16
C HIS A 60 3.56 -2.33 -4.14
N GLN A 61 3.85 -3.15 -3.13
CA GLN A 61 3.28 -4.48 -2.98
C GLN A 61 1.75 -4.43 -2.81
N LEU A 62 1.25 -3.52 -1.95
CA LEU A 62 -0.18 -3.38 -1.70
C LEU A 62 -0.94 -2.85 -2.93
N ILE A 63 -0.35 -1.92 -3.69
CA ILE A 63 -0.94 -1.45 -4.95
C ILE A 63 -1.02 -2.60 -5.97
N ARG A 64 0.04 -3.41 -6.11
CA ARG A 64 0.01 -4.59 -7.00
C ARG A 64 -1.07 -5.58 -6.59
N LEU A 65 -1.23 -5.84 -5.28
CA LEU A 65 -2.28 -6.71 -4.76
C LEU A 65 -3.67 -6.15 -5.11
N GLN A 66 -3.91 -4.86 -4.86
CA GLN A 66 -5.18 -4.21 -5.17
C GLN A 66 -5.53 -4.31 -6.66
N GLN A 67 -4.56 -4.04 -7.54
CA GLN A 67 -4.75 -4.15 -8.99
C GLN A 67 -5.07 -5.58 -9.43
N GLY A 68 -4.40 -6.57 -8.85
CA GLY A 68 -4.69 -7.99 -9.09
C GLY A 68 -6.12 -8.37 -8.72
N GLN A 69 -6.61 -7.91 -7.57
CA GLN A 69 -7.99 -8.18 -7.14
C GLN A 69 -9.02 -7.47 -8.04
N GLN A 70 -8.76 -6.22 -8.44
CA GLN A 70 -9.64 -5.51 -9.38
C GLN A 70 -9.72 -6.20 -10.74
N ARG A 71 -8.61 -6.73 -11.26
CA ARG A 71 -8.59 -7.49 -12.53
C ARG A 71 -9.42 -8.77 -12.41
N ARG A 72 -9.22 -9.55 -11.35
CA ARG A 72 -10.00 -10.78 -11.09
C ARG A 72 -11.50 -10.49 -10.98
N ALA A 73 -11.89 -9.43 -10.29
CA ALA A 73 -13.29 -9.03 -10.17
C ALA A 73 -13.90 -8.67 -11.54
N ARG A 74 -13.17 -7.95 -12.40
CA ARG A 74 -13.61 -7.62 -13.76
C ARG A 74 -13.75 -8.87 -14.64
N ASP A 75 -12.79 -9.78 -14.56
CA ASP A 75 -12.82 -11.02 -15.34
C ASP A 75 -13.98 -11.94 -14.90
N ALA A 76 -14.28 -12.00 -13.61
CA ALA A 76 -15.42 -12.76 -13.08
C ALA A 76 -16.76 -12.20 -13.60
N ILE A 77 -16.93 -10.87 -13.61
CA ILE A 77 -18.11 -10.21 -14.18
C ILE A 77 -18.23 -10.52 -15.68
N ARG A 78 -17.12 -10.50 -16.42
CA ARG A 78 -17.10 -10.74 -17.87
C ARG A 78 -17.40 -12.19 -18.25
N ARG A 79 -17.03 -13.17 -17.42
CA ARG A 79 -17.25 -14.61 -17.70
C ARG A 79 -18.60 -15.14 -17.19
N GLY A 80 -19.23 -14.43 -16.25
CA GLY A 80 -20.53 -14.81 -15.68
C GLY A 80 -21.72 -14.01 -16.24
N GLY A 81 -21.48 -13.11 -17.20
CA GLY A 81 -22.49 -12.32 -17.90
C GLY A 81 -22.81 -12.87 -19.28
#